data_AF-A0A9W4UI51-F1
#
_entry.id   AF-A0A9W4UI51-F1
#
_cell.length_a   1.000
_cell.length_b   1.000
_cell.length_c   1.000
_cell.angle_alpha   90.00
_cell.angle_beta   90.00
_cell.angle_gamma   90.00
#
_symmetry.space_group_name_H-M   'P 1'
#
loop_
_entity.id
_entity.type
_entity.pdbx_description
1 polymer ?
#
loop_
_entity_poly.entity_id
_entity_poly.type
_entity_poly.pdbx_seq_one_letter_code
_entity_poly.pdbx_strand_id
1 'polypeptide(L)'
;MLNNVTAVLLGLASIAAAQYGPNGQYGPGSSGGNPFAGSGGDGSSGFSGSGFGNFDLDGFMRQGEKRLIAHGVLASLAFVIFFPMGSILIRLGSFRGLWIVHGLFQIFAYIVYIAAFGLGIYIVRSIPVDMLGHHHPIIGIVVFCLLFFQPILGFLHHYAYRKYERRTVWSYGHLWLGRIVITLGIINGGLGMLLATDTGFYAPSTGQKIAYGVVAGVMWLAWVLSSVIGERRRARAHRSVESRAKGQYA
;
A
#
# COMPACT_ATOMS: atom_id res chain seq x y z
N MET A 1 -9.49 11.08 23.94
CA MET A 1 -8.91 11.26 22.58
C MET A 1 -8.52 9.94 21.89
N LEU A 2 -9.04 8.79 22.32
CA LEU A 2 -8.69 7.46 21.77
C LEU A 2 -9.73 6.90 20.76
N ASN A 3 -10.82 7.60 20.49
CA ASN A 3 -11.98 6.99 19.81
C ASN A 3 -11.91 7.05 18.28
N ASN A 4 -11.10 7.94 17.71
CA ASN A 4 -11.09 8.17 16.25
C ASN A 4 -10.15 7.21 15.51
N VAL A 5 -9.09 6.73 16.16
CA VAL A 5 -8.13 5.80 15.55
C VAL A 5 -8.69 4.38 15.51
N THR A 6 -9.40 3.98 16.57
CA THR A 6 -10.10 2.68 16.63
C THR A 6 -11.25 2.61 15.62
N ALA A 7 -11.97 3.72 15.39
CA ALA A 7 -13.02 3.77 14.37
C ALA A 7 -12.49 3.64 12.94
N VAL A 8 -11.33 4.22 12.62
CA VAL A 8 -10.68 4.08 11.31
C VAL A 8 -10.11 2.67 11.11
N LEU A 9 -9.54 2.06 12.15
CA LEU A 9 -9.04 0.69 12.10
C LEU A 9 -10.17 -0.35 12.04
N LEU A 10 -11.31 -0.11 12.72
CA LEU A 10 -12.51 -0.96 12.64
C LEU A 10 -13.25 -0.77 11.30
N GLY A 11 -13.23 0.42 10.71
CA GLY A 11 -13.77 0.69 9.36
C GLY A 11 -12.98 -0.03 8.25
N LEU A 12 -11.65 -0.09 8.37
CA LEU A 12 -10.82 -0.82 7.39
C LEU A 12 -10.91 -2.35 7.57
N ALA A 13 -11.06 -2.84 8.80
CA ALA A 13 -11.30 -4.27 9.06
C ALA A 13 -12.70 -4.73 8.62
N SER A 14 -13.71 -3.87 8.71
CA SER A 14 -15.08 -4.19 8.27
C SER A 14 -15.23 -4.18 6.75
N ILE A 15 -14.46 -3.40 5.99
CA ILE A 15 -14.42 -3.52 4.52
C ILE A 15 -13.75 -4.83 4.09
N ALA A 16 -12.75 -5.31 4.83
CA ALA A 16 -12.12 -6.61 4.58
C ALA A 16 -13.01 -7.81 4.99
N ALA A 17 -13.86 -7.65 6.01
CA ALA A 17 -14.77 -8.69 6.48
C ALA A 17 -16.13 -8.69 5.73
N ALA A 18 -16.56 -7.57 5.14
CA ALA A 18 -17.84 -7.47 4.44
C ALA A 18 -17.90 -8.23 3.10
N GLN A 19 -16.80 -8.86 2.65
CA GLN A 19 -16.79 -9.75 1.49
C GLN A 19 -17.08 -11.23 1.85
N TYR A 20 -17.35 -11.57 3.11
CA TYR A 20 -17.64 -12.95 3.51
C TYR A 20 -19.09 -13.11 3.99
N GLY A 21 -20.00 -13.29 3.04
CA GLY A 21 -21.35 -13.78 3.34
C GLY A 21 -21.33 -15.29 3.61
N PRO A 22 -22.16 -15.81 4.54
CA PRO A 22 -22.34 -17.25 4.68
C PRO A 22 -22.86 -17.81 3.36
N ASN A 23 -22.20 -18.84 2.82
CA ASN A 23 -22.53 -19.56 1.58
C ASN A 23 -22.07 -18.95 0.24
N GLY A 24 -21.12 -18.02 0.23
CA GLY A 24 -20.33 -17.74 -1.00
C GLY A 24 -21.10 -17.14 -2.18
N GLN A 25 -22.26 -16.53 -1.95
CA GLN A 25 -23.05 -15.90 -3.01
C GLN A 25 -22.86 -14.37 -2.97
N TYR A 26 -22.35 -13.80 -4.06
CA TYR A 26 -22.05 -12.38 -4.20
C TYR A 26 -23.17 -11.63 -4.95
N GLY A 27 -23.68 -10.55 -4.35
CA GLY A 27 -24.31 -9.41 -5.05
C GLY A 27 -25.82 -9.48 -5.37
N PRO A 28 -26.52 -8.33 -5.53
CA PRO A 28 -27.95 -8.27 -5.76
C PRO A 28 -28.29 -8.73 -7.19
N GLY A 29 -29.31 -9.58 -7.29
CA GLY A 29 -29.71 -10.29 -8.50
C GLY A 29 -29.88 -9.39 -9.73
N SER A 30 -29.12 -9.69 -10.77
CA SER A 30 -29.42 -9.28 -12.13
C SER A 30 -29.94 -10.50 -12.88
N SER A 31 -31.22 -10.46 -13.24
CA SER A 31 -31.91 -11.46 -14.05
C SER A 31 -31.38 -11.40 -15.48
N GLY A 32 -30.25 -12.06 -15.73
CA GLY A 32 -29.77 -12.39 -17.08
C GLY A 32 -30.05 -13.85 -17.37
N GLY A 33 -31.16 -14.13 -18.06
CA GLY A 33 -31.53 -15.49 -18.47
C GLY A 33 -30.48 -16.08 -19.41
N ASN A 34 -29.90 -17.21 -18.99
CA ASN A 34 -28.96 -17.98 -19.80
C ASN A 34 -29.76 -18.88 -20.76
N PRO A 35 -29.60 -18.81 -22.10
CA PRO A 35 -30.43 -19.53 -23.06
C PRO A 35 -30.14 -21.04 -23.16
N PHE A 36 -29.34 -21.59 -22.24
CA PHE A 36 -28.95 -23.00 -22.21
C PHE A 36 -29.41 -23.76 -20.96
N ALA A 37 -30.40 -23.25 -20.21
CA ALA A 37 -30.98 -23.98 -19.09
C ALA A 37 -31.93 -25.09 -19.57
N GLY A 38 -31.34 -26.20 -20.04
CA GLY A 38 -32.01 -27.49 -20.18
C GLY A 38 -32.11 -28.18 -18.81
N SER A 39 -33.31 -28.67 -18.51
CA SER A 39 -33.64 -29.47 -17.32
C SER A 39 -33.05 -30.89 -17.40
N GLY A 40 -32.55 -31.40 -16.27
CA GLY A 40 -32.06 -32.78 -16.07
C GLY A 40 -30.77 -32.74 -15.25
N GLY A 41 -30.70 -33.20 -14.01
CA GLY A 41 -30.90 -34.58 -13.59
C GLY A 41 -29.52 -35.19 -13.33
N ASP A 42 -29.26 -35.62 -12.08
CA ASP A 42 -27.98 -36.16 -11.61
C ASP A 42 -27.32 -37.16 -12.56
N GLY A 43 -26.00 -37.07 -12.70
CA GLY A 43 -25.23 -37.99 -13.53
C GLY A 43 -23.74 -37.74 -13.46
N SER A 44 -23.10 -38.17 -12.36
CA SER A 44 -21.67 -38.42 -12.34
C SER A 44 -21.30 -39.38 -13.47
N SER A 45 -20.58 -38.89 -14.48
CA SER A 45 -19.92 -39.75 -15.46
C SER A 45 -18.50 -39.22 -15.68
N GLY A 46 -17.56 -39.91 -15.02
CA GLY A 46 -16.14 -39.69 -15.19
C GLY A 46 -15.73 -39.98 -16.62
N PHE A 47 -14.97 -39.07 -17.22
CA PHE A 47 -14.23 -39.36 -18.43
C PHE A 47 -12.84 -39.88 -18.00
N SER A 48 -12.71 -41.20 -17.98
CA SER A 48 -11.43 -41.89 -17.80
C SER A 48 -10.63 -41.84 -19.11
N GLY A 49 -9.73 -40.86 -19.21
CA GLY A 49 -8.66 -40.80 -20.19
C GLY A 49 -7.32 -40.99 -19.48
N SER A 50 -6.65 -42.10 -19.78
CA SER A 50 -5.36 -42.49 -19.20
C SER A 50 -4.25 -41.45 -19.43
N GLY A 51 -3.59 -41.03 -18.35
CA GLY A 51 -2.18 -40.67 -18.36
C GLY A 51 -1.82 -39.19 -18.37
N PHE A 52 -2.30 -38.37 -17.41
CA PHE A 52 -1.56 -37.27 -16.79
C PHE A 52 -2.21 -37.02 -15.41
N GLY A 53 -1.42 -36.76 -14.37
CA GLY A 53 -1.92 -36.59 -13.00
C GLY A 53 -3.06 -35.57 -12.95
N ASN A 54 -4.12 -35.91 -12.20
CA ASN A 54 -5.33 -35.11 -12.02
C ASN A 54 -4.97 -33.69 -11.54
N PHE A 55 -4.77 -32.75 -12.47
CA PHE A 55 -4.42 -31.37 -12.16
C PHE A 55 -5.68 -30.67 -11.67
N ASP A 56 -5.73 -30.38 -10.37
CA ASP A 56 -6.81 -29.58 -9.76
C ASP A 56 -6.70 -28.13 -10.23
N LEU A 57 -7.24 -27.87 -11.41
CA LEU A 57 -7.26 -26.56 -12.04
C LEU A 57 -8.04 -25.55 -11.18
N ASP A 58 -9.13 -25.97 -10.54
CA ASP A 58 -9.93 -25.12 -9.66
C ASP A 58 -9.13 -24.70 -8.40
N GLY A 59 -8.50 -25.67 -7.74
CA GLY A 59 -7.61 -25.42 -6.60
C GLY A 59 -6.43 -24.51 -6.95
N PHE A 60 -5.82 -24.71 -8.12
CA PHE A 60 -4.73 -23.86 -8.61
C PHE A 60 -5.19 -22.40 -8.84
N MET A 61 -6.35 -22.20 -9.49
CA MET A 61 -6.91 -20.86 -9.73
C MET A 61 -7.23 -20.15 -8.40
N ARG A 62 -7.91 -20.83 -7.47
CA ARG A 62 -8.24 -20.27 -6.15
C ARG A 62 -7.00 -19.88 -5.34
N GLN A 63 -5.91 -20.63 -5.47
CA GLN A 63 -4.65 -20.30 -4.80
C GLN A 63 -3.97 -19.08 -5.45
N GLY A 64 -4.03 -18.96 -6.79
CA GLY A 64 -3.58 -17.79 -7.53
C GLY A 64 -4.32 -16.52 -7.14
N GLU A 65 -5.66 -16.60 -7.05
CA GLU A 65 -6.52 -15.50 -6.61
C GLU A 65 -6.13 -14.98 -5.23
N LYS A 66 -6.05 -15.88 -4.24
CA LYS A 66 -5.69 -15.54 -2.86
C LYS A 66 -4.34 -14.82 -2.78
N ARG A 67 -3.37 -15.26 -3.57
CA ARG A 67 -2.03 -14.63 -3.64
C ARG A 67 -2.12 -13.23 -4.22
N LEU A 68 -2.87 -13.04 -5.30
CA LEU A 68 -3.02 -11.72 -5.92
C LEU A 68 -3.76 -10.73 -5.00
N ILE A 69 -4.82 -11.17 -4.33
CA ILE A 69 -5.53 -10.36 -3.34
C ILE A 69 -4.59 -10.01 -2.18
N ALA A 70 -3.86 -10.99 -1.64
CA ALA A 70 -2.91 -10.74 -0.56
C ALA A 70 -1.80 -9.75 -0.98
N HIS A 71 -1.29 -9.84 -2.21
CA HIS A 71 -0.32 -8.88 -2.75
C HIS A 71 -0.90 -7.46 -2.75
N GLY A 72 -2.08 -7.29 -3.33
CA GLY A 72 -2.75 -6.00 -3.43
C GLY A 72 -3.06 -5.39 -2.05
N VAL A 73 -3.58 -6.19 -1.11
CA VAL A 73 -3.90 -5.76 0.25
C VAL A 73 -2.65 -5.36 1.02
N LEU A 74 -1.61 -6.19 1.04
CA LEU A 74 -0.37 -5.90 1.77
C LEU A 74 0.35 -4.66 1.19
N ALA A 75 0.42 -4.56 -0.14
CA ALA A 75 1.01 -3.39 -0.79
C ALA A 75 0.22 -2.11 -0.48
N SER A 76 -1.11 -2.17 -0.51
CA SER A 76 -1.98 -1.05 -0.18
C SER A 76 -1.84 -0.64 1.29
N LEU A 77 -1.82 -1.59 2.22
CA LEU A 77 -1.62 -1.29 3.64
C LEU A 77 -0.27 -0.59 3.89
N ALA A 78 0.80 -1.06 3.25
CA ALA A 78 2.11 -0.43 3.37
C ALA A 78 2.11 1.02 2.84
N PHE A 79 1.72 1.22 1.57
CA PHE A 79 1.88 2.51 0.88
C PHE A 79 0.76 3.51 1.11
N VAL A 80 -0.47 3.04 1.26
CA VAL A 80 -1.62 3.91 1.50
C VAL A 80 -1.74 4.24 2.97
N ILE A 81 -1.43 3.32 3.89
CA ILE A 81 -1.71 3.51 5.32
C ILE A 81 -0.44 3.72 6.15
N PHE A 82 0.43 2.72 6.26
CA PHE A 82 1.49 2.73 7.27
C PHE A 82 2.61 3.74 6.99
N PHE A 83 3.11 3.81 5.75
CA PHE A 83 4.15 4.78 5.38
C PHE A 83 3.67 6.24 5.56
N PRO A 84 2.51 6.66 5.00
CA PRO A 84 1.98 8.01 5.22
C PRO A 84 1.72 8.32 6.68
N MET A 85 1.10 7.40 7.43
CA MET A 85 0.76 7.60 8.84
C MET A 85 2.00 7.84 9.70
N GLY A 86 3.04 7.00 9.57
CA GLY A 86 4.30 7.21 10.29
C GLY A 86 4.96 8.55 9.94
N SER A 87 4.83 9.01 8.69
CA SER A 87 5.35 10.31 8.22
C SER A 87 4.51 11.51 8.72
N ILE A 88 3.19 11.38 8.83
CA ILE A 88 2.29 12.40 9.37
C ILE A 88 2.60 12.60 10.87
N LEU A 89 2.72 11.50 11.63
CA LEU A 89 2.92 11.54 13.08
C LEU A 89 4.16 12.36 13.48
N ILE A 90 5.31 12.14 12.84
CA ILE A 90 6.56 12.87 13.13
C ILE A 90 6.49 14.36 12.76
N ARG A 91 5.54 14.77 11.91
CA ARG A 91 5.38 16.16 11.45
C ARG A 91 4.37 16.94 12.27
N LEU A 92 3.33 16.28 12.79
CA LEU A 92 2.24 16.94 13.51
C LEU A 92 2.31 16.73 15.03
N GLY A 93 2.89 15.62 15.50
CA GLY A 93 3.03 15.34 16.92
C GLY A 93 4.07 16.23 17.62
N SER A 94 3.96 16.35 18.95
CA SER A 94 4.87 17.13 19.79
C SER A 94 5.19 16.47 21.15
N PHE A 95 5.66 15.22 21.14
CA PHE A 95 6.08 14.49 22.35
C PHE A 95 7.45 13.81 22.21
N ARG A 96 8.10 13.54 23.35
CA ARG A 96 9.41 12.85 23.40
C ARG A 96 9.24 11.41 22.90
N GLY A 97 10.04 11.01 21.91
CA GLY A 97 10.03 9.66 21.33
C GLY A 97 9.28 9.51 19.99
N LEU A 98 8.76 10.60 19.40
CA LEU A 98 8.12 10.57 18.08
C LEU A 98 8.97 9.94 16.97
N TRP A 99 10.29 10.12 17.02
CA TRP A 99 11.21 9.54 16.04
C TRP A 99 11.23 8.00 16.11
N ILE A 100 11.05 7.43 17.31
CA ILE A 100 10.95 5.97 17.53
C ILE A 100 9.64 5.48 16.94
N VAL A 101 8.52 6.13 17.27
CA VAL A 101 7.21 5.78 16.73
C VAL A 101 7.23 5.84 15.19
N HIS A 102 7.80 6.90 14.62
CA HIS A 102 8.02 7.00 13.18
C HIS A 102 8.82 5.81 12.65
N GLY A 103 9.99 5.54 13.23
CA GLY A 103 10.86 4.43 12.84
C GLY A 103 10.16 3.07 12.90
N LEU A 104 9.38 2.80 13.96
CA LEU A 104 8.60 1.56 14.11
C LEU A 104 7.55 1.42 12.99
N PHE A 105 6.80 2.47 12.70
CA PHE A 105 5.86 2.47 11.57
C PHE A 105 6.59 2.25 10.23
N GLN A 106 7.75 2.88 10.01
CA GLN A 106 8.50 2.70 8.77
C GLN A 106 9.03 1.27 8.62
N ILE A 107 9.61 0.69 9.68
CA ILE A 107 10.15 -0.68 9.67
C ILE A 107 9.02 -1.68 9.45
N PHE A 108 7.91 -1.52 10.17
CA PHE A 108 6.75 -2.40 10.00
C PHE A 108 6.18 -2.33 8.58
N ALA A 109 5.96 -1.12 8.05
CA ALA A 109 5.51 -0.92 6.67
C ALA A 109 6.48 -1.53 5.65
N TYR A 110 7.79 -1.43 5.91
CA TYR A 110 8.82 -2.00 5.04
C TYR A 110 8.76 -3.53 5.01
N ILE A 111 8.62 -4.19 6.17
CA ILE A 111 8.46 -5.64 6.25
C ILE A 111 7.20 -6.10 5.53
N VAL A 112 6.07 -5.42 5.75
CA VAL A 112 4.80 -5.69 5.06
C VAL A 112 4.97 -5.55 3.54
N TYR A 113 5.68 -4.53 3.08
CA TYR A 113 5.90 -4.33 1.65
C TYR A 113 6.87 -5.35 1.04
N ILE A 114 7.90 -5.79 1.77
CA ILE A 114 8.78 -6.88 1.31
C ILE A 114 7.96 -8.15 1.06
N ALA A 115 7.04 -8.49 1.97
CA ALA A 115 6.15 -9.63 1.79
C ALA A 115 5.24 -9.45 0.56
N ALA A 116 4.66 -8.25 0.39
CA ALA A 116 3.85 -7.93 -0.79
C ALA A 116 4.66 -8.05 -2.09
N PHE A 117 5.86 -7.46 -2.15
CA PHE A 117 6.74 -7.49 -3.31
C PHE A 117 7.17 -8.91 -3.65
N GLY A 118 7.58 -9.71 -2.66
CA GLY A 118 7.92 -11.11 -2.84
C GLY A 118 6.77 -11.93 -3.42
N LEU A 119 5.54 -11.65 -2.99
CA LEU A 119 4.35 -12.26 -3.56
C LEU A 119 4.10 -11.83 -5.01
N GLY A 120 4.37 -10.57 -5.35
CA GLY A 120 4.33 -10.08 -6.73
C GLY A 120 5.31 -10.81 -7.65
N ILE A 121 6.57 -10.97 -7.21
CA ILE A 121 7.58 -11.76 -7.94
C ILE A 121 7.13 -13.21 -8.12
N TYR A 122 6.55 -13.80 -7.07
CA TYR A 122 6.05 -15.18 -7.15
C TYR A 122 4.92 -15.30 -8.17
N ILE A 123 3.96 -14.36 -8.19
CA ILE A 123 2.85 -14.35 -9.15
C ILE A 123 3.39 -14.28 -10.58
N VAL A 124 4.29 -13.34 -10.87
CA VAL A 124 4.88 -13.17 -12.20
C VAL A 124 5.61 -14.44 -12.67
N ARG A 125 6.29 -15.16 -11.76
CA ARG A 125 6.97 -16.42 -12.10
C ARG A 125 6.03 -17.61 -12.26
N SER A 126 4.81 -17.52 -11.74
CA SER A 126 3.84 -18.62 -11.72
C SER A 126 2.89 -18.60 -12.92
N ILE A 127 2.87 -17.52 -13.69
CA ILE A 127 1.99 -17.38 -14.86
C ILE A 127 2.87 -17.40 -16.12
N PRO A 128 2.52 -18.18 -17.17
CA PRO A 128 3.33 -18.32 -18.37
C PRO A 128 3.28 -17.12 -19.34
N VAL A 129 2.80 -15.96 -18.88
CA VAL A 129 2.72 -14.72 -19.66
C VAL A 129 3.66 -13.67 -19.08
N ASP A 130 4.35 -12.94 -19.97
CA ASP A 130 5.29 -11.92 -19.53
C ASP A 130 4.54 -10.69 -18.97
N MET A 131 4.52 -10.58 -17.65
CA MET A 131 3.91 -9.46 -16.93
C MET A 131 4.93 -8.34 -16.64
N LEU A 132 6.23 -8.59 -16.80
CA LEU A 132 7.28 -7.63 -16.40
C LEU A 132 7.36 -6.40 -17.30
N GLY A 133 6.83 -6.48 -18.53
CA GLY A 133 6.76 -5.35 -19.45
C GLY A 133 5.72 -4.28 -19.08
N HIS A 134 4.84 -4.54 -18.11
CA HIS A 134 3.82 -3.58 -17.71
C HIS A 134 4.35 -2.51 -16.74
N HIS A 135 3.72 -1.33 -16.77
CA HIS A 135 4.09 -0.20 -15.91
C HIS A 135 4.12 -0.55 -14.42
N HIS A 136 3.15 -1.35 -13.93
CA HIS A 136 3.03 -1.67 -12.51
C HIS A 136 4.24 -2.46 -11.95
N PRO A 137 4.66 -3.60 -12.55
CA PRO A 137 5.87 -4.30 -12.08
C PRO A 137 7.15 -3.47 -12.21
N ILE A 138 7.33 -2.72 -13.31
CA ILE A 138 8.53 -1.88 -13.52
C ILE A 138 8.62 -0.82 -12.43
N ILE A 139 7.55 -0.03 -12.22
CA ILE A 139 7.52 1.01 -11.19
C ILE A 139 7.63 0.38 -9.80
N GLY A 140 6.99 -0.77 -9.56
CA GLY A 140 7.11 -1.50 -8.30
C GLY A 140 8.54 -1.90 -7.96
N ILE A 141 9.31 -2.41 -8.93
CA ILE A 141 10.74 -2.75 -8.75
C ILE A 141 11.55 -1.49 -8.45
N VAL A 142 11.34 -0.41 -9.20
CA VAL A 142 12.03 0.87 -8.95
C VAL A 142 11.72 1.39 -7.55
N VAL A 143 10.45 1.39 -7.14
CA VAL A 143 10.01 1.81 -5.80
C VAL A 143 10.67 0.95 -4.72
N PHE A 144 10.72 -0.38 -4.90
CA PHE A 144 11.38 -1.30 -3.98
C PHE A 144 12.88 -0.99 -3.82
N CYS A 145 13.60 -0.79 -4.94
CA CYS A 145 15.01 -0.43 -4.92
C CYS A 145 15.26 0.94 -4.24
N LEU A 146 14.43 1.94 -4.51
CA LEU A 146 14.55 3.26 -3.88
C LEU A 146 14.24 3.19 -2.36
N LEU A 147 13.25 2.38 -1.98
CA LEU A 147 12.86 2.19 -0.59
C LEU A 147 13.96 1.49 0.23
N PHE A 148 14.78 0.63 -0.37
CA PHE A 148 15.95 0.04 0.29
C PHE A 148 16.91 1.08 0.87
N PHE A 149 17.10 2.22 0.18
CA PHE A 149 17.96 3.30 0.65
C PHE A 149 17.31 4.18 1.73
N GLN A 150 15.99 4.14 1.91
CA GLN A 150 15.28 4.99 2.87
C GLN A 150 15.71 4.76 4.33
N PRO A 151 15.79 3.51 4.86
CA PRO A 151 16.26 3.26 6.22
C PRO A 151 17.70 3.72 6.45
N ILE A 152 18.59 3.51 5.48
CA ILE A 152 19.99 3.93 5.54
C ILE A 152 20.07 5.46 5.67
N LEU A 153 19.38 6.17 4.78
CA LEU A 153 19.31 7.63 4.80
C LEU A 153 18.61 8.16 6.06
N GLY A 154 17.60 7.45 6.56
CA GLY A 154 16.90 7.78 7.81
C GLY A 154 17.82 7.68 9.04
N PHE A 155 18.63 6.64 9.11
CA PHE A 155 19.63 6.47 10.17
C PHE A 155 20.70 7.57 10.11
N LEU A 156 21.27 7.81 8.93
CA LEU A 156 22.27 8.88 8.73
C LEU A 156 21.68 10.26 9.03
N HIS A 157 20.44 10.52 8.60
CA HIS A 157 19.70 11.74 8.93
C HIS A 157 19.56 11.91 10.44
N HIS A 158 19.12 10.87 11.16
CA HIS A 158 18.91 10.95 12.60
C HIS A 158 20.23 11.17 13.35
N TYR A 159 21.29 10.44 13.00
CA TYR A 159 22.62 10.61 13.60
C TYR A 159 23.17 12.01 13.36
N ALA A 160 23.11 12.49 12.12
CA ALA A 160 23.58 13.83 11.77
C ALA A 160 22.74 14.94 12.43
N TYR A 161 21.41 14.76 12.51
CA TYR A 161 20.53 15.73 13.14
C TYR A 161 20.77 15.82 14.65
N ARG A 162 21.04 14.69 15.32
CA ARG A 162 21.46 14.68 16.74
C ARG A 162 22.80 15.36 16.98
N LYS A 163 23.74 15.29 16.02
CA LYS A 163 25.08 15.88 16.15
C LYS A 163 25.13 17.37 15.84
N TYR A 164 24.42 17.82 14.81
CA TYR A 164 24.56 19.18 14.28
C TYR A 164 23.33 20.06 14.51
N GLU A 165 22.21 19.52 15.00
CA GLU A 165 20.92 20.19 15.24
C GLU A 165 20.36 20.98 14.03
N ARG A 166 20.89 20.71 12.83
CA ARG A 166 20.52 21.36 11.57
C ARG A 166 20.30 20.35 10.47
N ARG A 167 19.62 20.76 9.39
CA ARG A 167 19.48 19.92 8.19
C ARG A 167 20.84 19.73 7.54
N THR A 168 21.21 18.48 7.30
CA THR A 168 22.39 18.10 6.51
C THR A 168 21.93 17.61 5.14
N VAL A 169 22.88 17.33 4.23
CA VAL A 169 22.59 16.76 2.90
C VAL A 169 21.76 15.47 3.02
N TRP A 170 22.06 14.64 4.02
CA TRP A 170 21.32 13.41 4.34
C TRP A 170 19.86 13.67 4.72
N SER A 171 19.58 14.78 5.42
CA SER A 171 18.21 15.20 5.73
C SER A 171 17.40 15.48 4.47
N TYR A 172 17.99 16.18 3.50
CA TYR A 172 17.31 16.47 2.23
C TYR A 172 17.09 15.20 1.41
N GLY A 173 18.11 14.34 1.31
CA GLY A 173 18.01 13.05 0.63
C GLY A 173 16.89 12.18 1.20
N HIS A 174 16.86 11.97 2.52
CA HIS A 174 15.82 11.18 3.18
C HIS A 174 14.41 11.75 2.93
N LEU A 175 14.23 13.07 3.09
CA LEU A 175 12.93 13.74 2.94
C LEU A 175 12.40 13.68 1.49
N TRP A 176 13.23 14.00 0.50
CA TRP A 176 12.81 14.02 -0.91
C TRP A 176 12.60 12.63 -1.47
N LEU A 177 13.51 11.70 -1.19
CA LEU A 177 13.33 10.32 -1.61
C LEU A 177 12.06 9.71 -1.00
N GLY A 178 11.77 9.99 0.27
CA GLY A 178 10.57 9.50 0.93
C GLY A 178 9.29 10.06 0.28
N ARG A 179 9.31 11.32 -0.15
CA ARG A 179 8.18 11.94 -0.85
C ARG A 179 7.90 11.31 -2.21
N ILE A 180 8.96 11.07 -2.98
CA ILE A 180 8.88 10.43 -4.29
C ILE A 180 8.37 9.00 -4.13
N VAL A 181 8.98 8.22 -3.22
CA VAL A 181 8.64 6.81 -3.01
C VAL A 181 7.19 6.62 -2.53
N ILE A 182 6.71 7.42 -1.58
CA ILE A 182 5.30 7.32 -1.12
C ILE A 182 4.34 7.62 -2.26
N THR A 183 4.58 8.70 -3.02
CA THR A 183 3.70 9.10 -4.13
C THR A 183 3.71 8.07 -5.25
N LEU A 184 4.89 7.60 -5.67
CA LEU A 184 5.01 6.56 -6.68
C LEU A 184 4.37 5.25 -6.24
N GLY A 185 4.52 4.85 -4.98
CA GLY A 185 3.91 3.62 -4.48
C GLY A 185 2.38 3.65 -4.46
N ILE A 186 1.77 4.80 -4.13
CA ILE A 186 0.32 4.98 -4.23
C ILE A 186 -0.15 4.95 -5.69
N ILE A 187 0.54 5.66 -6.59
CA ILE A 187 0.23 5.59 -8.03
C ILE A 187 0.37 4.15 -8.53
N ASN A 188 1.43 3.45 -8.10
CA ASN A 188 1.70 2.09 -8.50
C ASN A 188 0.60 1.10 -8.05
N GLY A 189 0.01 1.29 -6.86
CA GLY A 189 -1.13 0.48 -6.44
C GLY A 189 -2.37 0.70 -7.32
N GLY A 190 -2.62 1.94 -7.75
CA GLY A 190 -3.63 2.25 -8.77
C GLY A 190 -3.36 1.56 -10.11
N LEU A 191 -2.11 1.60 -10.58
CA LEU A 191 -1.68 0.91 -11.80
C LEU A 191 -1.80 -0.62 -11.68
N GLY A 192 -1.63 -1.19 -10.48
CA GLY A 192 -1.82 -2.62 -10.23
C GLY A 192 -3.28 -3.04 -10.42
N MET A 193 -4.23 -2.24 -9.94
CA MET A 193 -5.67 -2.49 -10.18
C MET A 193 -6.05 -2.31 -11.65
N LEU A 194 -5.44 -1.35 -12.34
CA LEU A 194 -5.62 -1.17 -13.79
C LEU A 194 -5.12 -2.41 -14.53
N LEU A 195 -3.90 -2.88 -14.22
CA LEU A 195 -3.33 -4.09 -14.82
C LEU A 195 -4.22 -5.33 -14.61
N ALA A 196 -4.74 -5.53 -13.39
CA ALA A 196 -5.67 -6.62 -13.10
C ALA A 196 -6.99 -6.50 -13.88
N THR A 197 -7.43 -5.27 -14.19
CA THR A 197 -8.62 -5.03 -15.01
C THR A 197 -8.35 -5.34 -16.48
N ASP A 198 -7.28 -4.80 -17.04
CA ASP A 198 -6.96 -4.89 -18.47
C ASP A 198 -6.64 -6.33 -18.89
N THR A 199 -5.98 -7.07 -18.00
CA THR A 199 -5.61 -8.47 -18.27
C THR A 199 -6.74 -9.46 -17.96
N GLY A 200 -7.80 -9.02 -17.29
CA GLY A 200 -8.89 -9.87 -16.83
C GLY A 200 -8.53 -10.84 -15.70
N PHE A 201 -7.25 -10.89 -15.28
CA PHE A 201 -6.81 -11.71 -14.16
C PHE A 201 -7.30 -11.12 -12.84
N TYR A 202 -8.41 -11.67 -12.34
CA TYR A 202 -9.05 -11.28 -11.08
C TYR A 202 -9.30 -9.77 -11.01
N ALA A 203 -9.99 -9.27 -12.03
CA ALA A 203 -10.32 -7.86 -12.15
C ALA A 203 -11.03 -7.37 -10.87
N PRO A 204 -10.50 -6.33 -10.20
CA PRO A 204 -11.12 -5.81 -8.99
C PRO A 204 -12.49 -5.23 -9.32
N SER A 205 -13.44 -5.42 -8.40
CA SER A 205 -14.78 -4.86 -8.54
C SER A 205 -14.73 -3.33 -8.58
N THR A 206 -15.74 -2.70 -9.19
CA THR A 206 -15.87 -1.24 -9.20
C THR A 206 -15.82 -0.66 -7.78
N GLY A 207 -16.41 -1.36 -6.80
CA GLY A 207 -16.35 -0.98 -5.39
C GLY A 207 -14.92 -0.99 -4.83
N GLN A 208 -14.11 -2.00 -5.14
CA GLN A 208 -12.71 -2.07 -4.69
C GLN A 208 -11.85 -0.94 -5.30
N LYS A 209 -12.04 -0.64 -6.60
CA LYS A 209 -11.36 0.48 -7.28
C LYS A 209 -11.70 1.83 -6.64
N ILE A 210 -12.99 2.07 -6.38
CA ILE A 210 -13.47 3.29 -5.74
C ILE A 210 -12.93 3.39 -4.30
N ALA A 211 -13.02 2.31 -3.53
CA ALA A 211 -12.55 2.27 -2.15
C ALA A 211 -11.05 2.60 -2.06
N TYR A 212 -10.23 1.96 -2.90
CA TYR A 212 -8.81 2.28 -2.98
C TYR A 212 -8.59 3.75 -3.37
N GLY A 213 -9.23 4.22 -4.45
CA GLY A 213 -9.05 5.58 -4.95
C GLY A 213 -9.39 6.66 -3.91
N VAL A 214 -10.51 6.49 -3.19
CA VAL A 214 -10.93 7.42 -2.14
C VAL A 214 -9.97 7.39 -0.96
N VAL A 215 -9.64 6.21 -0.43
CA VAL A 215 -8.76 6.09 0.75
C VAL A 215 -7.35 6.58 0.42
N ALA A 216 -6.81 6.19 -0.74
CA ALA A 216 -5.51 6.64 -1.22
C ALA A 216 -5.46 8.15 -1.44
N GLY A 217 -6.49 8.72 -2.09
CA GLY A 217 -6.58 10.16 -2.34
C GLY A 217 -6.64 10.96 -1.05
N VAL A 218 -7.54 10.60 -0.12
CA VAL A 218 -7.68 11.28 1.18
C VAL A 218 -6.40 11.19 1.99
N MET A 219 -5.79 10.00 2.07
CA MET A 219 -4.57 9.82 2.86
C MET A 219 -3.37 10.53 2.24
N TRP A 220 -3.24 10.51 0.91
CA TRP A 220 -2.19 11.25 0.22
C TRP A 220 -2.34 12.76 0.46
N LEU A 221 -3.56 13.31 0.35
CA LEU A 221 -3.82 14.71 0.67
C LEU A 221 -3.49 15.04 2.12
N ALA A 222 -3.93 14.23 3.08
CA ALA A 222 -3.60 14.42 4.49
C ALA A 222 -2.08 14.41 4.72
N TRP A 223 -1.36 13.50 4.08
CA TRP A 223 0.10 13.41 4.15
C TRP A 223 0.79 14.62 3.51
N VAL A 224 0.35 15.10 2.35
CA VAL A 224 0.86 16.32 1.69
C VAL A 224 0.62 17.54 2.58
N LEU A 225 -0.60 17.71 3.11
CA LEU A 225 -0.94 18.81 4.02
C LEU A 225 -0.05 18.77 5.27
N SER A 226 0.13 17.59 5.88
CA SER A 226 1.03 17.43 7.03
C SER A 226 2.48 17.78 6.69
N SER A 227 2.92 17.47 5.47
CA SER A 227 4.26 17.78 4.96
C SER A 227 4.47 19.28 4.83
N VAL A 228 3.51 20.00 4.25
CA VAL A 228 3.55 21.45 4.11
C VAL A 228 3.44 22.16 5.47
N ILE A 229 2.51 21.74 6.33
CA ILE A 229 2.32 22.32 7.67
C ILE A 229 3.58 22.10 8.52
N GLY A 230 4.14 20.89 8.52
CA GLY A 230 5.34 20.55 9.26
C GLY A 230 6.56 21.37 8.83
N GLU A 231 6.71 21.64 7.53
CA GLU A 231 7.78 22.50 7.03
C GLU A 231 7.56 23.97 7.38
N ARG A 232 6.33 24.48 7.23
CA ARG A 232 5.99 25.86 7.60
C ARG A 232 6.20 26.13 9.09
N ARG A 233 5.83 25.20 9.98
CA ARG A 233 6.04 25.33 11.43
C ARG A 233 7.52 25.42 11.77
N ARG A 234 8.36 24.57 11.19
CA ARG A 234 9.81 24.57 11.40
C ARG A 234 10.47 25.85 10.88
N ALA A 235 10.08 26.32 9.69
CA ALA A 235 10.59 27.57 9.13
C ALA A 235 10.25 28.80 9.99
N ARG A 236 9.02 28.86 10.56
CA ARG A 236 8.63 29.92 11.49
C ARG A 236 9.44 29.89 12.78
N ALA A 237 9.70 28.71 13.34
CA ALA A 237 10.50 28.56 14.55
C ALA A 237 11.93 29.08 14.37
N HIS A 238 12.59 28.75 13.25
CA HIS A 238 13.92 29.28 12.95
C HIS A 238 13.94 30.82 12.84
N ARG A 239 12.96 31.42 12.13
CA ARG A 239 12.86 32.88 12.03
C ARG A 239 12.64 33.57 13.38
N SER A 240 11.81 32.98 14.25
CA SER A 240 11.61 33.55 15.59
C SER A 240 12.88 33.55 16.43
N VAL A 241 13.70 32.49 16.35
CA VAL A 241 14.99 32.41 17.05
C VAL A 241 15.96 33.46 16.52
N GLU A 242 16.06 33.61 15.19
CA GLU A 242 16.92 34.62 14.56
C GLU A 242 16.51 36.05 14.94
N SER A 243 15.21 36.35 14.94
CA SER A 243 14.70 37.68 15.33
C SER A 243 14.99 38.02 16.80
N ARG A 244 14.88 37.04 17.71
CA ARG A 244 15.21 37.22 19.12
C ARG A 244 16.71 37.44 19.33
N ALA A 245 17.54 36.69 18.61
CA ALA A 245 18.99 36.88 18.64
C ALA A 245 19.36 38.30 18.18
N LYS A 246 18.83 38.76 17.04
CA LYS A 246 19.11 40.12 16.52
C LYS A 246 18.64 41.23 17.46
N GLY A 247 17.48 41.07 18.11
CA GLY A 247 16.97 42.05 19.07
C GLY A 247 17.70 42.09 20.42
N GLN A 248 18.52 41.09 20.75
CA GLN A 248 19.37 41.10 21.95
C GLN A 248 20.71 41.82 21.75
N TYR A 249 21.08 42.16 20.51
CA TYR A 249 22.33 42.84 20.16
C TYR A 249 22.11 44.26 19.60
N ALA A 250 20.88 44.76 19.64
CA ALA A 250 20.49 46.12 19.27
C ALA A 250 20.09 46.90 20.52
#